data_AF-A0A966H1F2-F1
#
_entry.id   AF-A0A966H1F2-F1
#
_cell.length_a   1.000
_cell.length_b   1.000
_cell.length_c   1.000
_cell.angle_alpha   90.00
_cell.angle_beta   90.00
_cell.angle_gamma   90.00
#
_symmetry.space_group_name_H-M   'P 1'
#
loop_
_entity.id
_entity.type
_entity.pdbx_description
1 polymer ?
#
loop_
_entity_poly.entity_id
_entity_poly.type
_entity_poly.pdbx_seq_one_letter_code
_entity_poly.pdbx_strand_id
1 'polypeptide(L)'
;MSFSRSLRLFRRFYSSFLLFAVLMDAVSMLILWRSGLSVLGTLFWFKIATMGISYYVVNSYKSHEYYYYQNLGYSKQLLWAVTLAVDFLLFLLLLILTHQLK
;
A
#
# COMPACT_ATOMS: atom_id res chain seq x y z
N MET A 1 23.64 10.44 -2.44
CA MET A 1 22.97 9.32 -3.15
C MET A 1 22.04 9.92 -4.20
N SER A 2 22.16 9.57 -5.49
CA SER A 2 21.31 10.18 -6.54
C SER A 2 19.84 9.76 -6.36
N PHE A 3 18.91 10.71 -6.48
CA PHE A 3 17.46 10.52 -6.37
C PHE A 3 16.93 9.31 -7.17
N SER A 4 17.50 9.07 -8.35
CA SER A 4 17.17 7.93 -9.23
C SER A 4 17.46 6.54 -8.64
N ARG A 5 18.42 6.44 -7.71
CA ARG A 5 18.76 5.17 -7.04
C ARG A 5 17.80 4.90 -5.89
N SER A 6 17.45 5.95 -5.14
CA SER A 6 16.46 5.91 -4.07
C SER A 6 15.10 5.45 -4.59
N LEU A 7 14.60 6.05 -5.68
CA LEU A 7 13.32 5.65 -6.28
C LEU A 7 13.27 4.16 -6.67
N ARG A 8 14.37 3.64 -7.22
CA ARG A 8 14.47 2.21 -7.58
C ARG A 8 14.39 1.28 -6.37
N LEU A 9 14.95 1.69 -5.22
CA LEU A 9 14.90 0.93 -3.97
C LEU A 9 13.48 0.83 -3.43
N PHE A 10 12.81 1.98 -3.28
CA PHE A 10 11.42 2.02 -2.84
C PHE A 10 10.51 1.22 -3.77
N ARG A 11 10.73 1.32 -5.10
CA ARG A 11 9.98 0.52 -6.08
C ARG A 11 10.16 -0.99 -5.89
N ARG A 12 11.39 -1.46 -5.61
CA ARG A 12 11.63 -2.89 -5.35
C ARG A 12 10.95 -3.36 -4.07
N PHE A 13 11.01 -2.54 -3.02
CA PHE A 13 10.30 -2.83 -1.77
C PHE A 13 8.78 -2.90 -2.00
N TYR A 14 8.20 -1.89 -2.66
CA TYR A 14 6.78 -1.80 -3.00
C TYR A 14 6.28 -2.97 -3.86
N SER A 15 7.08 -3.38 -4.85
CA SER A 15 6.75 -4.50 -5.74
C SER A 15 6.51 -5.82 -5.00
N SER A 16 7.01 -5.97 -3.77
CA SER A 16 6.86 -7.19 -2.98
C SER A 16 5.40 -7.46 -2.55
N PHE A 17 4.55 -6.43 -2.48
CA PHE A 17 3.15 -6.58 -2.07
C PHE A 17 2.18 -5.75 -2.93
N LEU A 18 2.66 -5.03 -3.94
CA LEU A 18 1.85 -4.27 -4.90
C LEU A 18 0.67 -5.10 -5.43
N LEU A 19 0.91 -6.35 -5.82
CA LEU A 19 -0.14 -7.22 -6.34
C LEU A 19 -1.25 -7.45 -5.30
N PHE A 20 -0.88 -7.73 -4.05
CA PHE A 20 -1.85 -7.90 -2.96
C PHE A 20 -2.63 -6.60 -2.72
N ALA A 21 -1.95 -5.47 -2.66
CA ALA A 21 -2.56 -4.16 -2.47
C ALA A 21 -3.58 -3.82 -3.57
N VAL A 22 -3.19 -3.97 -4.83
CA VAL A 22 -4.05 -3.69 -6.00
C VAL A 22 -5.27 -4.62 -6.03
N LEU A 23 -5.12 -5.89 -5.68
CA LEU A 23 -6.26 -6.81 -5.59
C LEU A 23 -7.26 -6.37 -4.51
N MET A 24 -6.77 -5.97 -3.33
CA MET A 24 -7.64 -5.49 -2.25
C MET A 24 -8.35 -4.19 -2.61
N ASP A 25 -7.67 -3.30 -3.33
CA ASP A 25 -8.30 -2.07 -3.86
C ASP A 25 -9.36 -2.40 -4.90
N ALA A 26 -9.10 -3.33 -5.82
CA ALA A 26 -10.08 -3.77 -6.83
C ALA A 26 -11.35 -4.37 -6.18
N VAL A 27 -11.18 -5.21 -5.15
CA VAL A 27 -12.30 -5.75 -4.36
C VAL A 27 -13.09 -4.61 -3.70
N SER A 28 -12.40 -3.61 -3.15
CA SER A 28 -13.03 -2.44 -2.53
C SER A 28 -13.85 -1.63 -3.54
N MET A 29 -13.33 -1.42 -4.75
CA MET A 29 -14.05 -0.72 -5.82
C MET A 29 -15.29 -1.49 -6.28
N LEU A 30 -15.21 -2.82 -6.40
CA LEU A 30 -16.37 -3.65 -6.75
C LEU A 30 -17.48 -3.55 -5.69
N ILE A 31 -17.12 -3.56 -4.41
CA ILE A 31 -18.06 -3.41 -3.29
C ILE A 31 -18.69 -2.01 -3.31
N LEU A 32 -17.90 -0.96 -3.51
CA LEU A 32 -18.39 0.42 -3.64
C LEU A 32 -19.35 0.57 -4.82
N TRP A 33 -19.01 -0.01 -5.97
CA TRP A 33 -19.84 0.04 -7.17
C TRP A 33 -21.21 -0.60 -6.95
N ARG A 34 -21.28 -1.71 -6.21
CA ARG A 34 -22.55 -2.39 -5.91
C ARG A 34 -23.36 -1.70 -4.81
N SER A 35 -22.72 -1.33 -3.70
CA SER A 35 -23.40 -0.90 -2.48
C SER A 35 -23.50 0.63 -2.33
N GLY A 36 -22.75 1.41 -3.10
CA GLY A 36 -22.72 2.87 -3.01
C GLY A 36 -21.96 3.39 -1.78
N LEU A 37 -22.17 4.65 -1.42
CA LEU A 37 -21.37 5.34 -0.39
C LEU A 37 -21.60 4.84 1.04
N SER A 38 -22.66 4.08 1.30
CA SER A 38 -23.00 3.56 2.64
C SER A 38 -21.93 2.64 3.22
N VAL A 39 -21.13 1.99 2.37
CA VAL A 39 -20.06 1.06 2.78
C VAL A 39 -18.69 1.72 2.95
N LEU A 40 -18.55 3.03 2.76
CA LEU A 40 -17.26 3.72 2.85
C LEU A 40 -16.55 3.51 4.19
N GLY A 41 -17.30 3.57 5.30
CA GLY A 41 -16.73 3.31 6.63
C GLY A 41 -16.16 1.90 6.74
N THR A 42 -16.87 0.90 6.23
CA THR A 42 -16.40 -0.49 6.19
C THR A 42 -15.17 -0.65 5.29
N LEU A 43 -15.16 -0.03 4.10
CA LEU A 43 -14.02 -0.08 3.18
C LEU A 43 -12.78 0.60 3.74
N PHE A 44 -12.94 1.70 4.49
CA PHE A 44 -11.84 2.36 5.18
C PHE A 44 -11.19 1.41 6.19
N TRP A 45 -11.97 0.79 7.08
CA TRP A 45 -11.43 -0.16 8.05
C TRP A 45 -10.84 -1.41 7.40
N PHE A 46 -11.44 -1.88 6.31
CA PHE A 46 -10.90 -2.97 5.50
C PHE A 46 -9.53 -2.61 4.91
N LYS A 47 -9.34 -1.39 4.40
CA LYS A 47 -8.03 -0.90 3.92
C LYS A 47 -7.01 -0.86 5.04
N ILE A 48 -7.35 -0.33 6.22
CA ILE A 48 -6.45 -0.32 7.38
C ILE A 48 -6.04 -1.75 7.78
N ALA A 49 -6.99 -2.70 7.79
CA ALA A 49 -6.71 -4.09 8.11
C ALA A 49 -5.76 -4.74 7.09
N THR A 50 -6.00 -4.55 5.80
CA THR A 50 -5.16 -5.13 4.73
C THR A 50 -3.74 -4.53 4.72
N MET A 51 -3.60 -3.24 5.04
CA MET A 51 -2.30 -2.61 5.25
C MET A 51 -1.55 -3.22 6.44
N GLY A 52 -2.24 -3.47 7.57
CA GLY A 52 -1.67 -4.13 8.73
C GLY A 52 -1.22 -5.57 8.46
N ILE A 53 -2.04 -6.34 7.73
CA ILE A 53 -1.70 -7.71 7.29
C ILE A 53 -0.48 -7.68 6.36
N SER A 54 -0.47 -6.78 5.38
CA SER A 54 0.66 -6.61 4.44
C SER A 54 1.95 -6.28 5.18
N TYR A 55 1.87 -5.36 6.16
CA TYR A 55 2.97 -5.03 7.05
C TYR A 55 3.49 -6.27 7.77
N TYR A 56 2.61 -7.01 8.44
CA TYR A 56 2.98 -8.18 9.22
C TYR A 56 3.65 -9.28 8.38
N VAL A 57 3.06 -9.60 7.22
CA VAL A 57 3.55 -10.64 6.32
C VAL A 57 4.93 -10.25 5.79
N VAL A 58 5.06 -9.08 5.14
CA VAL A 58 6.33 -8.65 4.56
C VAL A 58 7.40 -8.48 5.64
N ASN A 59 7.02 -7.98 6.82
CA ASN A 59 7.94 -7.85 7.94
C ASN A 59 8.50 -9.19 8.42
N SER A 60 7.70 -10.24 8.40
CA SER A 60 8.12 -11.59 8.80
C SER A 60 8.97 -12.26 7.72
N TYR A 61 8.55 -12.19 6.45
CA TYR A 61 9.23 -12.89 5.35
C TYR A 61 10.51 -12.18 4.86
N LYS A 62 10.56 -10.85 4.91
CA LYS A 62 11.67 -10.04 4.37
C LYS A 62 12.47 -9.32 5.45
N SER A 63 12.44 -9.83 6.69
CA SER A 63 13.18 -9.26 7.81
C SER A 63 14.67 -9.03 7.51
N HIS A 64 15.30 -9.97 6.79
CA HIS A 64 16.71 -9.91 6.39
C HIS A 64 17.00 -8.82 5.34
N GLU A 65 16.04 -8.46 4.48
CA GLU A 65 16.23 -7.41 3.47
C GLU A 65 16.37 -6.02 4.12
N TYR A 66 15.87 -5.82 5.33
CA TYR A 66 15.97 -4.52 6.03
C TYR A 66 17.41 -4.09 6.30
N TYR A 67 18.33 -5.02 6.53
CA TYR A 67 19.74 -4.70 6.73
C TYR A 67 20.37 -4.05 5.49
N TYR A 68 19.97 -4.49 4.29
CA TYR A 68 20.42 -3.89 3.04
C TYR A 68 20.00 -2.42 2.92
N TYR A 69 18.74 -2.11 3.25
CA TYR A 69 18.23 -0.74 3.22
C TYR A 69 18.83 0.15 4.32
N GLN A 70 19.07 -0.42 5.52
CA GLN A 70 19.72 0.29 6.62
C GLN A 70 21.16 0.67 6.28
N ASN A 71 21.93 -0.23 5.64
CA ASN A 71 23.28 0.06 5.17
C ASN A 71 23.32 1.19 4.11
N LEU A 72 22.19 1.43 3.44
CA LEU A 72 22.02 2.54 2.50
C LEU A 72 21.47 3.82 3.15
N GLY A 73 21.26 3.83 4.47
CA GLY A 73 20.78 4.97 5.25
C GLY A 73 19.25 5.08 5.36
N TYR A 74 18.50 4.07 4.92
CA TYR A 74 17.03 4.07 5.02
C TYR A 74 16.54 3.27 6.23
N SER A 75 15.78 3.92 7.11
CA SER A 75 15.15 3.23 8.23
C SER A 75 13.95 2.41 7.75
N LYS A 76 13.70 1.30 8.46
CA LYS A 76 12.51 0.46 8.24
C LYS A 76 11.21 1.24 8.35
N GLN A 77 11.12 2.16 9.32
CA GLN A 77 9.95 3.00 9.54
C GLN A 77 9.70 3.92 8.33
N LEU A 78 10.75 4.53 7.78
CA LEU A 78 10.64 5.39 6.60
C LEU A 78 10.17 4.60 5.37
N LEU A 79 10.72 3.40 5.14
CA LEU A 79 10.28 2.51 4.06
C LEU A 79 8.77 2.24 4.17
N TRP A 80 8.30 1.82 5.34
CA TRP A 80 6.89 1.52 5.54
C TRP A 80 6.00 2.75 5.49
N ALA A 81 6.39 3.87 6.09
CA ALA A 81 5.60 5.09 6.07
C ALA A 81 5.33 5.59 4.65
N VAL A 82 6.38 5.70 3.82
CA VAL A 82 6.25 6.11 2.41
C VAL A 82 5.37 5.13 1.65
N THR A 83 5.60 3.83 1.87
CA THR A 83 4.95 2.77 1.13
C THR A 83 3.44 2.68 1.45
N LEU A 84 3.09 2.72 2.74
CA LEU A 84 1.70 2.72 3.21
C LEU A 84 0.98 4.01 2.84
N ALA A 85 1.67 5.16 2.86
CA ALA A 85 1.07 6.43 2.44
C ALA A 85 0.72 6.41 0.94
N VAL A 86 1.64 5.94 0.09
CA VAL A 86 1.37 5.82 -1.36
C VAL A 86 0.21 4.85 -1.63
N ASP A 87 0.19 3.70 -0.95
CA ASP A 87 -0.89 2.71 -1.06
C ASP A 87 -2.25 3.28 -0.63
N PHE A 88 -2.28 4.01 0.47
CA PHE A 88 -3.51 4.63 0.97
C PHE A 88 -4.00 5.77 0.07
N LEU A 89 -3.09 6.59 -0.47
CA LEU A 89 -3.44 7.63 -1.44
C LEU A 89 -4.01 7.05 -2.73
N LEU A 90 -3.43 5.94 -3.23
CA LEU A 90 -3.96 5.23 -4.38
C LEU A 90 -5.39 4.73 -4.13
N PHE A 91 -5.63 4.13 -2.96
CA PHE A 91 -6.97 3.71 -2.55
C PHE A 91 -7.98 4.86 -2.53
N LEU A 92 -7.64 6.00 -1.93
CA LEU A 92 -8.51 7.19 -1.91
C LEU A 92 -8.80 7.70 -3.33
N LEU A 93 -7.78 7.77 -4.18
CA LEU A 93 -7.92 8.20 -5.57
C LEU A 93 -8.88 7.26 -6.32
N LEU A 94 -8.73 5.95 -6.15
CA LEU A 94 -9.61 4.96 -6.77
C LEU A 94 -11.05 5.04 -6.26
N LEU A 95 -11.27 5.29 -4.96
CA LEU A 95 -12.61 5.51 -4.41
C LEU A 95 -13.29 6.72 -5.07
N ILE A 96 -12.57 7.84 -5.19
CA ILE A 96 -13.08 9.06 -5.83
C ILE A 96 -13.42 8.79 -7.28
N LEU A 97 -12.51 8.19 -8.05
CA LEU A 97 -12.74 7.87 -9.46
C LEU A 97 -13.93 6.92 -9.64
N THR A 98 -14.01 5.86 -8.83
CA THR A 98 -15.10 4.88 -8.91
C THR A 98 -16.45 5.52 -8.58
N HIS A 99 -16.47 6.48 -7.66
CA HIS A 99 -17.69 7.24 -7.37
C HIS A 99 -18.09 8.18 -8.50
N GLN A 100 -17.13 8.84 -9.17
CA GLN A 100 -17.40 9.75 -10.30
C GLN A 100 -17.83 9.00 -11.57
N LEU A 101 -17.39 7.75 -11.74
CA LEU A 101 -17.71 6.92 -12.91
C LEU A 101 -19.06 6.20 -12.81
N LYS A 102 -19.63 6.10 -11.60
CA LYS A 102 -20.92 5.46 -11.33
C LYS A 102 -22.06 6.47 -11.43
#